data_AF-A0A7C7VSR0-F1
#
_entry.id   AF-A0A7C7VSR0-F1
#
_cell.length_a   1.000
_cell.length_b   1.000
_cell.length_c   1.000
_cell.angle_alpha   90.00
_cell.angle_beta   90.00
_cell.angle_gamma   90.00
#
_symmetry.space_group_name_H-M   'P 1'
#
loop_
_entity.id
_entity.type
_entity.pdbx_description
1 polymer ?
#
loop_
_entity_poly.entity_id
_entity_poly.type
_entity_poly.pdbx_seq_one_letter_code
_entity_poly.pdbx_strand_id
1 'polypeptide(L)'
;MSKALRCPVYSPLSKAVRKESEVLIVVNDLTRATPTSLLLQPLISELNRKGILPDKIKIIVATGLHEIRFDKDVDKIVGKDICYHYNVVYHNSEENLIRLRTSSYGNPLIFNKKAVEADLRILTGSIEPHQLAGFTGEAKSLLPGSSSKENN
;
A
#
# COMPACT_ATOMS: atom_id res chain seq x y z
N MET A 1 -14.01 -12.17 0.87
CA MET A 1 -13.02 -11.32 0.15
C MET A 1 -12.69 -11.81 -1.26
N SER A 2 -12.45 -13.11 -1.49
CA SER A 2 -12.02 -13.61 -2.81
C SER A 2 -12.98 -13.33 -4.00
N LYS A 3 -14.28 -13.11 -3.75
CA LYS A 3 -15.26 -12.72 -4.77
C LYS A 3 -14.91 -11.37 -5.44
N ALA A 4 -14.48 -10.37 -4.67
CA ALA A 4 -14.19 -9.04 -5.21
C ALA A 4 -13.00 -9.05 -6.18
N LEU A 5 -11.98 -9.88 -5.92
CA LEU A 5 -10.83 -10.05 -6.82
C LEU A 5 -11.21 -10.76 -8.13
N ARG A 6 -12.19 -11.67 -8.09
CA ARG A 6 -12.69 -12.40 -9.26
C ARG A 6 -13.75 -11.63 -10.07
N CYS A 7 -14.46 -10.72 -9.40
CA CYS A 7 -15.51 -9.88 -9.99
C CYS A 7 -15.17 -8.39 -9.75
N PRO A 8 -14.10 -7.88 -10.39
CA PRO A 8 -13.67 -6.50 -10.23
C PRO A 8 -14.70 -5.54 -10.87
N VAL A 9 -14.80 -4.33 -10.32
CA VAL A 9 -15.70 -3.29 -10.87
C VAL A 9 -15.25 -2.84 -12.27
N TYR A 10 -13.94 -2.71 -12.49
CA TYR A 10 -13.39 -2.21 -13.75
C TYR A 10 -12.63 -3.28 -14.54
N SER A 11 -11.54 -3.81 -13.97
CA SER A 11 -10.67 -4.76 -14.66
C SER A 11 -10.04 -5.73 -13.68
N PRO A 12 -9.84 -7.01 -14.06
CA PRO A 12 -9.18 -7.97 -13.20
C PRO A 12 -7.70 -7.65 -13.04
N LEU A 13 -7.16 -8.02 -11.89
CA LEU A 13 -5.73 -7.91 -11.56
C LEU A 13 -4.85 -8.56 -12.63
N SER A 14 -5.35 -9.66 -13.22
CA SER A 14 -4.69 -10.41 -14.29
C SER A 14 -4.38 -9.60 -15.56
N LYS A 15 -5.09 -8.50 -15.81
CA LYS A 15 -4.82 -7.60 -16.94
C LYS A 15 -3.76 -6.53 -16.61
N ALA A 16 -3.56 -6.25 -15.33
CA ALA A 16 -2.61 -5.23 -14.87
C ALA A 16 -1.23 -5.81 -14.54
N VAL A 17 -1.16 -7.09 -14.17
CA VAL A 17 0.07 -7.76 -13.73
C VAL A 17 0.76 -8.53 -14.85
N ARG A 18 2.09 -8.39 -14.96
CA ARG A 18 2.97 -9.22 -15.78
C ARG A 18 3.88 -10.03 -14.86
N LYS A 19 4.38 -11.18 -15.31
CA LYS A 19 5.18 -12.09 -14.47
C LYS A 19 6.44 -11.41 -13.90
N GLU A 20 6.98 -10.45 -14.62
CA GLU A 20 8.19 -9.70 -14.28
C GLU A 20 7.91 -8.44 -13.45
N SER A 21 6.63 -8.10 -13.20
CA SER A 21 6.25 -6.86 -12.52
C SER A 21 6.79 -6.79 -11.10
N GLU A 22 7.39 -5.66 -10.75
CA GLU A 22 7.63 -5.25 -9.37
C GLU A 22 6.30 -4.75 -8.77
N VAL A 23 5.74 -5.54 -7.85
CA VAL A 23 4.44 -5.27 -7.23
C VAL A 23 4.65 -4.63 -5.86
N LEU A 24 4.01 -3.49 -5.64
CA LEU A 24 3.90 -2.86 -4.34
C LEU A 24 2.46 -2.96 -3.82
N ILE A 25 2.29 -3.53 -2.64
CA ILE A 25 1.03 -3.53 -1.92
C ILE A 25 1.12 -2.51 -0.78
N VAL A 26 0.21 -1.55 -0.76
CA VAL A 26 0.11 -0.56 0.32
C VAL A 26 -1.01 -0.98 1.27
N VAL A 27 -0.70 -1.05 2.56
CA VAL A 27 -1.63 -1.45 3.63
C VAL A 27 -1.75 -0.36 4.68
N ASN A 28 -2.89 -0.30 5.36
CA ASN A 28 -3.06 0.60 6.50
C ASN A 28 -2.20 0.16 7.69
N ASP A 29 -1.82 1.12 8.53
CA ASP A 29 -1.23 0.85 9.84
C ASP A 29 -2.28 0.41 10.88
N LEU A 30 -1.84 0.18 12.11
CA LEU A 30 -2.68 -0.28 13.23
C LEU A 30 -3.70 0.76 13.72
N THR A 31 -3.62 2.01 13.27
CA THR A 31 -4.59 3.05 13.65
C THR A 31 -5.90 2.91 12.88
N ARG A 32 -5.99 1.93 11.98
CA ARG A 32 -7.20 1.58 11.23
C ARG A 32 -7.62 0.16 11.56
N ALA A 33 -8.92 -0.04 11.74
CA ALA A 33 -9.53 -1.36 11.94
C ALA A 33 -9.66 -2.13 10.61
N THR A 34 -8.62 -2.10 9.78
CA THR A 34 -8.59 -2.82 8.51
C THR A 34 -8.19 -4.27 8.77
N PRO A 35 -8.97 -5.27 8.31
CA PRO A 35 -8.60 -6.68 8.40
C PRO A 35 -7.51 -7.04 7.37
N THR A 36 -6.33 -6.42 7.51
CA THR A 36 -5.25 -6.41 6.51
C THR A 36 -4.76 -7.82 6.19
N SER A 37 -4.50 -8.67 7.19
CA SER A 37 -4.08 -10.05 6.94
C SER A 37 -5.09 -10.84 6.09
N LEU A 38 -6.40 -10.67 6.35
CA LEU A 38 -7.46 -11.33 5.58
C LEU A 38 -7.57 -10.81 4.14
N LEU A 39 -7.21 -9.55 3.91
CA LEU A 39 -7.15 -8.94 2.57
C LEU A 39 -5.93 -9.43 1.78
N LEU A 40 -4.78 -9.50 2.44
CA LEU A 40 -3.51 -9.85 1.80
C LEU A 40 -3.48 -11.32 1.36
N GLN A 41 -4.01 -12.26 2.14
CA GLN A 41 -3.99 -13.69 1.81
C GLN A 41 -4.54 -14.00 0.40
N PRO A 42 -5.79 -13.65 0.05
CA PRO A 42 -6.33 -13.93 -1.28
C PRO A 42 -5.69 -13.08 -2.39
N LEU A 43 -5.18 -11.88 -2.07
CA LEU A 43 -4.51 -11.01 -3.02
C LEU A 43 -3.15 -11.60 -3.45
N ILE A 44 -2.32 -11.95 -2.48
CA ILE A 44 -1.01 -12.57 -2.68
C ILE A 44 -1.18 -13.93 -3.36
N SER A 45 -2.18 -14.73 -2.97
CA SER A 45 -2.48 -15.99 -3.65
C SER A 45 -2.76 -15.79 -5.15
N GLU A 46 -3.51 -14.76 -5.52
CA GLU A 46 -3.79 -14.46 -6.94
C GLU A 46 -2.54 -13.98 -7.69
N LEU A 47 -1.67 -13.18 -7.05
CA LEU A 47 -0.38 -12.78 -7.63
C LEU A 47 0.55 -13.98 -7.84
N ASN A 48 0.66 -14.87 -6.85
CA ASN A 48 1.47 -16.08 -6.94
C ASN A 48 0.96 -17.03 -8.03
N ARG A 49 -0.36 -17.16 -8.20
CA ARG A 49 -0.97 -17.91 -9.32
C ARG A 49 -0.63 -17.34 -10.69
N LYS A 50 -0.27 -16.06 -10.77
CA LYS A 50 0.23 -15.41 -11.99
C LYS A 50 1.75 -15.53 -12.17
N GLY A 51 2.42 -16.23 -11.26
CA GLY A 51 3.86 -16.48 -11.32
C GLY A 51 4.70 -15.32 -10.80
N ILE A 52 4.12 -14.37 -10.06
CA ILE A 52 4.89 -13.35 -9.35
C ILE A 52 5.61 -14.02 -8.19
N LEU A 53 6.92 -13.83 -8.13
CA LEU A 53 7.75 -14.40 -7.08
C LEU A 53 7.67 -13.53 -5.80
N PRO A 54 7.85 -14.12 -4.60
CA PRO A 54 7.75 -13.37 -3.34
C PRO A 54 8.69 -12.16 -3.25
N ASP A 55 9.89 -12.24 -3.81
CA ASP A 55 10.88 -11.15 -3.84
C ASP A 55 10.46 -9.96 -4.71
N LYS A 56 9.53 -10.17 -5.65
CA LYS A 56 8.90 -9.15 -6.48
C LYS A 56 7.68 -8.49 -5.83
N ILE A 57 7.27 -8.96 -4.66
CA ILE A 57 6.14 -8.40 -3.90
C ILE A 57 6.68 -7.68 -2.67
N LYS A 58 6.54 -6.35 -2.67
CA LYS A 58 6.89 -5.49 -1.54
C LYS A 58 5.61 -5.01 -0.87
N ILE A 59 5.62 -4.93 0.45
CA ILE A 59 4.48 -4.45 1.24
C ILE A 59 4.92 -3.21 2.01
N ILE A 60 4.15 -2.12 1.89
CA ILE A 60 4.37 -0.89 2.64
C ILE A 60 3.20 -0.62 3.56
N VAL A 61 3.50 -0.45 4.84
CA VAL A 61 2.56 0.09 5.83
C VAL A 61 2.51 1.61 5.69
N ALA A 62 1.37 2.12 5.24
CA ALA A 62 1.11 3.54 5.06
C ALA A 62 0.81 4.22 6.39
N THR A 63 1.84 4.78 7.00
CA THR A 63 1.80 5.51 8.29
C THR A 63 1.40 6.97 8.13
N GLY A 64 1.55 7.54 6.93
CA GLY A 64 1.43 8.98 6.71
C GLY A 64 2.33 9.77 7.66
N LEU A 65 1.72 10.58 8.54
CA LEU A 65 2.43 11.40 9.52
C LEU A 65 2.53 10.73 10.91
N HIS A 66 2.06 9.50 11.06
CA HIS A 66 2.09 8.82 12.35
C HIS A 66 3.52 8.43 12.75
N GLU A 67 3.81 8.48 14.05
CA GLU A 67 5.08 8.00 14.60
C GLU A 67 5.26 6.51 14.29
N ILE A 68 6.43 6.16 13.78
CA ILE A 68 6.71 4.78 13.39
C ILE A 68 7.16 3.99 14.61
N ARG A 69 6.32 3.06 15.04
CA ARG A 69 6.69 2.06 16.05
C ARG A 69 7.26 0.84 15.34
N PHE A 70 8.52 0.96 14.96
CA PHE A 70 9.28 -0.17 14.41
C PHE A 70 9.38 -1.29 15.45
N ASP A 71 9.27 -2.53 14.99
CA ASP A 71 9.88 -3.72 15.59
C ASP A 71 9.00 -4.79 16.23
N LYS A 72 7.71 -4.57 16.57
CA LYS A 72 6.96 -5.65 17.27
C LYS A 72 5.55 -5.99 16.79
N ASP A 73 4.94 -5.14 15.96
CA ASP A 73 3.52 -5.31 15.64
C ASP A 73 3.22 -5.44 14.14
N VAL A 74 4.24 -5.55 13.29
CA VAL A 74 4.01 -5.71 11.85
C VAL A 74 3.27 -7.01 11.55
N ASP A 75 3.56 -8.09 12.29
CA ASP A 75 2.84 -9.36 12.21
C ASP A 75 1.37 -9.22 12.68
N LYS A 76 1.05 -8.27 13.57
CA LYS A 76 -0.34 -7.93 13.93
C LYS A 76 -1.08 -7.24 12.78
N ILE A 77 -0.37 -6.54 11.90
CA ILE A 77 -0.95 -5.91 10.70
C ILE A 77 -1.15 -6.97 9.61
N VAL A 78 -0.07 -7.60 9.17
CA VAL A 78 -0.08 -8.44 7.96
C VAL A 78 -0.30 -9.93 8.24
N GLY A 79 -0.11 -10.38 9.48
CA GLY A 79 -0.07 -11.78 9.87
C GLY A 79 1.35 -12.37 9.84
N LYS A 80 1.61 -13.34 10.72
CA LYS A 80 2.94 -13.96 10.88
C LYS A 80 3.51 -14.56 9.59
N ASP A 81 2.67 -15.26 8.84
CA ASP A 81 3.07 -15.91 7.58
C ASP A 81 3.56 -14.90 6.54
N ILE A 82 2.80 -13.83 6.34
CA ILE A 82 3.17 -12.77 5.40
C ILE A 82 4.40 -12.01 5.88
N CYS A 83 4.49 -11.73 7.18
CA CYS A 83 5.66 -11.11 7.79
C CYS A 83 6.94 -11.94 7.58
N TYR A 84 6.82 -13.27 7.59
CA TYR A 84 7.95 -14.17 7.41
C TYR A 84 8.39 -14.30 5.95
N HIS A 85 7.44 -14.28 5.01
CA HIS A 85 7.70 -14.58 3.59
C HIS A 85 7.91 -13.36 2.70
N TYR A 86 7.48 -12.17 3.11
CA TYR A 86 7.50 -10.97 2.26
C TYR A 86 8.25 -9.81 2.92
N ASN A 87 8.81 -8.93 2.10
CA ASN A 87 9.45 -7.72 2.58
C ASN A 87 8.39 -6.68 2.95
N VAL A 88 8.19 -6.50 4.26
CA VAL A 88 7.24 -5.53 4.83
C VAL A 88 8.01 -4.40 5.48
N VAL A 89 7.76 -3.17 5.03
CA VAL A 89 8.41 -1.98 5.59
C VAL A 89 7.38 -0.92 5.96
N TYR A 90 7.67 -0.14 6.99
CA TYR A 90 6.89 1.05 7.30
C TYR A 90 7.31 2.20 6.36
N HIS A 91 6.34 2.99 5.92
CA HIS A 91 6.64 4.27 5.31
C HIS A 91 7.24 5.23 6.34
N ASN A 92 8.25 5.98 5.92
CA ASN A 92 8.80 7.11 6.66
C ASN A 92 8.58 8.38 5.82
N SER A 93 7.94 9.39 6.41
CA SER A 93 7.61 10.66 5.74
C SER A 93 8.79 11.62 5.59
N GLU A 94 9.99 11.19 6.03
CA GLU A 94 11.26 11.92 5.92
C GLU A 94 12.34 11.17 5.13
N GLU A 95 12.17 9.86 4.90
CA GLU A 95 13.18 9.01 4.27
C GLU A 95 12.66 8.22 3.07
N ASN A 96 13.57 7.83 2.18
CA ASN A 96 13.25 7.06 0.98
C ASN A 96 12.17 7.73 0.11
N LEU A 97 12.33 9.04 -0.10
CA LEU A 97 11.38 9.89 -0.82
C LEU A 97 11.92 10.30 -2.19
N ILE A 98 11.02 10.60 -3.12
CA ILE A 98 11.32 11.21 -4.40
C ILE A 98 10.32 12.32 -4.71
N ARG A 99 10.83 13.48 -5.12
CA ARG A 99 10.02 14.61 -5.60
C ARG A 99 9.65 14.39 -7.05
N LEU A 100 8.37 14.41 -7.36
CA LEU A 100 7.85 14.23 -8.72
C LEU A 100 7.69 15.56 -9.44
N ARG A 101 6.95 16.49 -8.82
CA ARG A 101 6.65 17.82 -9.37
C ARG A 101 6.12 18.75 -8.30
N THR A 102 5.72 19.94 -8.70
CA THR A 102 4.87 20.84 -7.91
C THR A 102 3.45 20.77 -8.46
N SER A 103 2.45 20.74 -7.58
CA SER A 103 1.03 20.78 -7.96
C SER A 103 0.62 22.15 -8.51
N SER A 104 -0.57 22.23 -9.13
CA SER A 104 -1.14 23.52 -9.59
C SER A 104 -1.40 24.52 -8.47
N TYR A 105 -1.47 24.05 -7.21
CA TYR A 105 -1.67 24.87 -6.02
C TYR A 105 -0.37 25.25 -5.31
N GLY A 106 0.80 24.93 -5.89
CA GLY A 106 2.10 25.28 -5.33
C GLY A 106 2.71 24.25 -4.36
N ASN A 107 1.95 23.23 -3.95
CA ASN A 107 2.45 22.21 -3.03
C ASN A 107 3.43 21.24 -3.72
N PRO A 108 4.54 20.85 -3.08
CA PRO A 108 5.41 19.81 -3.61
C PRO A 108 4.69 18.46 -3.60
N LEU A 109 4.98 17.63 -4.60
CA LEU A 109 4.48 16.26 -4.69
C LEU A 109 5.65 15.30 -4.48
N ILE A 110 5.86 14.92 -3.22
CA ILE A 110 6.96 14.06 -2.77
C ILE A 110 6.37 12.77 -2.19
N PHE A 111 6.83 11.63 -2.70
CA PHE A 111 6.27 10.32 -2.37
C PHE A 111 7.34 9.30 -2.02
N ASN A 112 6.93 8.22 -1.34
CA ASN A 112 7.77 7.06 -1.11
C ASN A 112 8.33 6.54 -2.46
N LYS A 113 9.65 6.47 -2.56
CA LYS A 113 10.37 6.07 -3.77
C LYS A 113 9.93 4.70 -4.28
N LYS A 114 9.70 3.74 -3.38
CA LYS A 114 9.21 2.40 -3.75
C LYS A 114 7.80 2.45 -4.37
N ALA A 115 6.95 3.38 -3.92
CA ALA A 115 5.62 3.59 -4.50
C ALA A 115 5.68 4.23 -5.89
N VAL A 116 6.68 5.07 -6.14
CA VAL A 116 6.87 5.67 -7.46
C VAL A 116 7.45 4.66 -8.45
N GLU A 117 8.44 3.88 -8.03
CA GLU A 117 9.20 2.95 -8.88
C GLU A 117 8.48 1.64 -9.19
N ALA A 118 7.42 1.29 -8.46
CA ALA A 118 6.70 0.05 -8.69
C ALA A 118 5.93 0.05 -10.02
N ASP A 119 6.05 -1.06 -10.76
CA ASP A 119 5.30 -1.32 -12.00
C ASP A 119 3.80 -1.40 -11.72
N LEU A 120 3.44 -2.08 -10.62
CA LEU A 120 2.06 -2.24 -10.18
C LEU A 120 1.94 -1.82 -8.72
N ARG A 121 1.03 -0.86 -8.45
CA ARG A 121 0.64 -0.44 -7.10
C ARG A 121 -0.74 -0.98 -6.79
N ILE A 122 -0.87 -1.70 -5.68
CA ILE A 122 -2.14 -2.22 -5.17
C ILE A 122 -2.40 -1.55 -3.83
N LEU A 123 -3.40 -0.68 -3.79
CA LEU A 123 -3.77 0.03 -2.56
C LEU A 123 -4.86 -0.76 -1.86
N THR A 124 -4.61 -1.12 -0.60
CA THR A 124 -5.57 -1.83 0.26
C THR A 124 -5.90 -0.98 1.47
N GLY A 125 -7.12 -1.11 1.99
CA GLY A 125 -7.59 -0.33 3.13
C GLY A 125 -9.09 -0.45 3.33
N SER A 126 -9.61 0.27 4.31
CA SER A 126 -11.04 0.46 4.53
C SER A 126 -11.52 1.80 3.94
N ILE A 127 -12.80 1.82 3.53
CA ILE A 127 -13.52 3.03 3.12
C ILE A 127 -14.48 3.39 4.26
N GLU A 128 -14.24 4.55 4.86
CA GLU A 128 -14.94 5.06 6.04
C GLU A 128 -15.21 6.57 5.85
N PRO A 129 -16.29 7.14 6.40
CA PRO A 129 -16.49 8.59 6.40
C PRO A 129 -15.33 9.32 7.08
N HIS A 130 -14.91 10.45 6.51
CA HIS A 130 -13.81 11.26 7.03
C HIS A 130 -14.13 12.75 6.97
N GLN A 131 -14.08 13.43 8.11
CA GLN A 131 -14.56 14.80 8.29
C GLN A 131 -13.98 15.82 7.29
N LEU A 132 -12.69 15.73 6.97
CA LEU A 132 -12.04 16.68 6.06
C LEU A 132 -11.98 16.24 4.59
N ALA A 133 -12.14 14.94 4.31
CA ALA A 133 -11.83 14.39 2.97
C ALA A 133 -13.05 13.71 2.31
N GLY A 134 -14.21 13.77 2.96
CA GLY A 134 -15.38 12.97 2.61
C GLY A 134 -15.22 11.52 3.06
N PHE A 135 -14.25 10.78 2.49
CA PHE A 135 -14.03 9.37 2.76
C PHE A 135 -12.53 9.02 2.95
N THR A 136 -12.26 7.85 3.54
CA THR A 136 -10.94 7.18 3.51
C THR A 136 -10.82 6.28 2.27
N GLY A 137 -9.64 5.68 2.10
CA GLY A 137 -9.35 4.72 1.03
C GLY A 137 -8.57 5.31 -0.14
N GLU A 138 -8.22 4.43 -1.08
CA GLU A 138 -7.52 4.71 -2.35
C GLU A 138 -6.46 5.82 -2.27
N ALA A 139 -6.80 7.03 -2.73
CA ALA A 139 -5.88 8.16 -2.82
C ALA A 139 -5.20 8.47 -1.48
N LYS A 140 -5.88 8.24 -0.36
CA LYS A 140 -5.33 8.46 0.99
C LYS A 140 -4.19 7.52 1.37
N SER A 141 -4.12 6.34 0.78
CA SER A 141 -3.00 5.41 0.97
C SER A 141 -1.70 5.94 0.36
N LEU A 142 -1.80 6.84 -0.62
CA LEU A 142 -0.65 7.54 -1.21
C LEU A 142 -0.43 8.92 -0.58
N LEU A 143 -1.48 9.74 -0.47
CA LEU A 143 -1.43 11.08 0.11
C LEU A 143 -2.53 11.24 1.18
N PRO A 144 -2.20 11.26 2.49
CA PRO A 144 -0.86 11.37 3.04
C PRO A 144 -0.13 10.04 3.26
N GLY A 145 -0.78 8.89 3.07
CA GLY A 145 -0.32 7.60 3.62
C GLY A 145 1.09 7.15 3.24
N SER A 146 1.58 7.52 2.05
CA SER A 146 2.91 7.18 1.54
C SER A 146 3.64 8.41 0.96
N SER A 147 3.42 9.58 1.54
CA SER A 147 3.97 10.86 1.07
C SER A 147 4.77 11.59 2.13
N SER A 148 5.65 12.49 1.69
CA SER A 148 6.41 13.34 2.60
C SER A 148 5.51 14.20 3.48
N LYS A 149 5.99 14.50 4.69
CA LYS A 149 5.38 15.52 5.56
C LYS A 149 5.31 16.90 4.90
N GLU A 150 6.23 17.20 3.98
CA GLU A 150 6.31 18.46 3.22
C GLU A 150 5.18 18.66 2.20
N ASN A 151 4.38 17.62 1.92
CA ASN A 151 3.24 17.74 1.00
C ASN A 151 2.02 18.46 1.64
N ASN A 152 2.03 18.71 2.95
CA ASN A 152 0.95 19.38 3.68
C ASN A 152 1.20 20.86 3.89
#